data_AF-A0A2R4T741-F1
#
_entry.id   AF-A0A2R4T741-F1
#
_cell.length_a   1.000
_cell.length_b   1.000
_cell.length_c   1.000
_cell.angle_alpha   90.00
_cell.angle_beta   90.00
_cell.angle_gamma   90.00
#
_symmetry.space_group_name_H-M   'P 1'
#
loop_
_entity.id
_entity.type
_entity.pdbx_description
1 polymer ?
#
loop_
_entity_poly.entity_id
_entity_poly.type
_entity_poly.pdbx_seq_one_letter_code
_entity_poly.pdbx_strand_id
1 'polypeptide(L)'
;MVLRDPSDIRAIQYDTVVTPGHRGHGLGRAVKRHMLGTVSALHPGVREIATTVADDNGPMLAVNERLGYRRERPVAVFQAKL
;
A
#
# COMPACT_ATOMS: atom_id res chain seq x y z
N MET A 1 -8.32 1.19 1.53
CA MET A 1 -7.76 0.54 2.73
C MET A 1 -8.78 -0.47 3.19
N VAL A 2 -8.35 -1.68 3.55
CA VAL A 2 -9.23 -2.75 3.98
C VAL A 2 -8.85 -3.17 5.39
N LEU A 3 -9.83 -3.16 6.28
CA LEU A 3 -9.74 -3.74 7.62
C LEU A 3 -10.41 -5.12 7.58
N ARG A 4 -9.92 -6.10 8.34
CA ARG A 4 -10.58 -7.41 8.41
C ARG A 4 -11.78 -7.33 9.35
N ASP A 5 -11.63 -6.57 10.43
CA ASP A 5 -12.67 -6.17 11.37
C ASP A 5 -12.66 -4.63 11.56
N PRO A 6 -13.80 -3.93 11.72
CA PRO A 6 -13.83 -2.48 11.94
C PRO A 6 -13.02 -1.98 13.14
N SER A 7 -12.76 -2.83 14.13
CA SER A 7 -11.95 -2.52 15.32
C SER A 7 -10.45 -2.83 15.15
N ASP A 8 -10.03 -3.38 14.01
CA ASP A 8 -8.63 -3.73 13.75
C ASP A 8 -7.72 -2.50 13.84
N ILE A 9 -6.56 -2.70 14.48
CA ILE A 9 -5.49 -1.70 14.51
C ILE A 9 -4.67 -1.67 13.22
N ARG A 10 -4.90 -2.61 12.29
CA ARG A 10 -4.11 -2.76 11.06
C ARG A 10 -5.00 -2.79 9.83
N ALA A 11 -4.66 -1.98 8.83
CA ALA A 11 -5.31 -1.97 7.53
C ALA A 11 -4.36 -2.45 6.42
N ILE A 12 -4.93 -2.99 5.34
CA ILE A 12 -4.21 -3.38 4.14
C ILE A 12 -4.52 -2.41 3.00
N GLN A 13 -3.50 -1.93 2.34
CA GLN A 13 -3.60 -1.22 1.07
C GLN A 13 -3.31 -2.16 -0.09
N TYR A 14 -4.29 -2.32 -0.96
CA TYR A 14 -4.12 -2.95 -2.28
C TYR A 14 -3.50 -1.97 -3.30
N ASP A 15 -3.55 -2.37 -4.56
CA ASP A 15 -2.82 -1.75 -5.66
C ASP A 15 -3.07 -0.26 -5.82
N THR A 16 -2.07 0.40 -6.38
CA THR A 16 -2.16 1.78 -6.85
C THR A 16 -1.60 1.82 -8.26
N VAL A 17 -2.43 2.16 -9.23
CA VAL A 17 -2.08 2.11 -10.65
C VAL A 17 -2.06 3.52 -11.22
N VAL A 18 -1.02 3.83 -11.99
CA VAL A 18 -0.92 5.05 -12.79
C VAL A 18 -0.75 4.64 -14.25
N THR A 19 -1.68 5.10 -15.09
CA THR A 19 -1.64 4.82 -16.53
C THR A 19 -0.38 5.43 -17.16
N PRO A 20 0.20 4.81 -18.20
CA PRO A 20 1.51 5.23 -18.75
C PRO A 20 1.63 6.72 -19.06
N GLY A 21 0.61 7.32 -19.69
CA GLY A 21 0.60 8.74 -20.06
C GLY A 21 0.61 9.73 -18.90
N HIS A 22 0.41 9.27 -17.66
CA HIS A 22 0.37 10.12 -16.46
C HIS A 22 1.49 9.81 -15.45
N ARG A 23 2.44 8.93 -15.82
CA ARG A 23 3.60 8.62 -14.97
C ARG A 23 4.55 9.81 -14.88
N GLY A 24 5.43 9.83 -13.87
CA GLY A 24 6.38 10.93 -13.64
C GLY A 24 5.81 12.14 -12.88
N HIS A 25 4.49 12.26 -12.73
CA HIS A 25 3.83 13.42 -12.09
C HIS A 25 3.58 13.25 -10.59
N GLY A 26 4.13 12.20 -9.97
CA GLY A 26 3.95 11.93 -8.54
C GLY A 26 2.55 11.45 -8.12
N LEU A 27 1.66 11.12 -9.08
CA LEU A 27 0.27 10.73 -8.81
C LEU A 27 0.14 9.53 -7.88
N GLY A 28 0.96 8.48 -8.05
CA GLY A 28 0.91 7.30 -7.18
C GLY A 28 1.17 7.65 -5.70
N ARG A 29 2.10 8.58 -5.43
CA ARG A 29 2.36 9.07 -4.06
C ARG A 29 1.20 9.92 -3.55
N ALA A 30 0.64 10.78 -4.40
CA ALA A 30 -0.48 11.65 -4.01
C ALA A 30 -1.72 10.83 -3.63
N VAL A 31 -2.08 9.82 -4.44
CA VAL A 31 -3.20 8.90 -4.17
C VAL A 31 -2.96 8.16 -2.86
N LYS A 32 -1.79 7.53 -2.68
CA LYS A 32 -1.47 6.82 -1.44
C LYS A 32 -1.56 7.73 -0.21
N ARG A 33 -1.00 8.95 -0.27
CA ARG A 33 -1.08 9.91 0.84
C ARG A 33 -2.53 10.30 1.16
N HIS A 34 -3.36 10.53 0.15
CA HIS A 34 -4.77 10.81 0.36
C HIS A 34 -5.46 9.63 1.08
N MET A 35 -5.21 8.39 0.64
CA MET A 35 -5.75 7.20 1.31
C MET A 35 -5.30 7.07 2.76
N LEU A 36 -4.03 7.38 3.08
CA LEU A 36 -3.50 7.42 4.45
C LEU A 36 -4.26 8.45 5.32
N GLY A 37 -4.50 9.66 4.79
CA GLY A 37 -5.28 10.68 5.49
C GLY A 37 -6.72 10.25 5.73
N THR A 38 -7.36 9.66 4.72
CA THR A 38 -8.74 9.19 4.82
C THR A 38 -8.90 8.10 5.88
N VAL A 39 -8.02 7.10 5.92
CA VAL A 39 -8.11 6.04 6.94
C VAL A 39 -7.79 6.57 8.35
N SER A 40 -6.86 7.51 8.48
CA SER A 40 -6.56 8.14 9.77
C SER A 40 -7.76 8.93 10.32
N ALA A 41 -8.58 9.52 9.45
CA ALA A 41 -9.77 10.28 9.85
C ALA A 41 -10.97 9.38 10.16
N LEU A 42 -11.23 8.37 9.32
CA LEU A 42 -12.41 7.50 9.44
C LEU A 42 -12.20 6.35 10.45
N HIS A 43 -10.96 5.91 10.63
CA HIS A 43 -10.60 4.78 11.51
C HIS A 43 -9.44 5.16 12.43
N PRO A 44 -9.65 6.04 13.43
CA PRO A 44 -8.59 6.55 14.30
C PRO A 44 -7.88 5.48 15.15
N GLY A 45 -8.47 4.29 15.27
CA GLY A 45 -7.87 3.11 15.91
C GLY A 45 -6.77 2.43 15.08
N VAL A 46 -6.71 2.68 13.77
CA VAL A 46 -5.67 2.11 12.90
C VAL A 46 -4.31 2.74 13.23
N ARG A 47 -3.34 1.87 13.51
CA ARG A 47 -1.94 2.20 13.83
C ARG A 47 -0.97 1.71 12.76
N GLU A 48 -1.35 0.69 12.02
CA GLU A 48 -0.50 0.07 11.01
C GLU A 48 -1.21 -0.01 9.66
N ILE A 49 -0.46 0.27 8.60
CA ILE A 49 -0.93 0.12 7.23
C ILE A 49 0.10 -0.70 6.47
N ALA A 50 -0.34 -1.83 5.93
CA ALA A 50 0.51 -2.77 5.21
C ALA A 50 0.14 -2.81 3.73
N THR A 51 1.12 -3.10 2.88
CA THR A 51 0.92 -3.33 1.46
C THR A 51 1.94 -4.36 0.99
N THR A 52 1.65 -5.04 -0.11
CA THR A 52 2.61 -5.89 -0.80
C THR A 52 3.04 -5.22 -2.10
N VAL A 53 4.29 -5.43 -2.48
CA VAL A 53 4.86 -4.93 -3.73
C VAL A 53 5.87 -5.95 -4.21
N ALA A 54 5.90 -6.21 -5.52
CA ALA A 54 6.91 -7.09 -6.10
C ALA A 54 8.30 -6.46 -5.95
N ASP A 55 9.32 -7.30 -5.69
CA ASP A 55 10.68 -6.84 -5.41
C ASP A 55 11.33 -6.11 -6.60
N ASP A 56 10.87 -6.40 -7.82
CA ASP A 56 11.31 -5.77 -9.06
C ASP A 56 10.53 -4.48 -9.42
N ASN A 57 9.47 -4.13 -8.66
CA ASN A 57 8.69 -2.92 -8.88
C ASN A 57 9.33 -1.70 -8.19
N GLY A 58 10.50 -1.32 -8.70
CA GLY A 58 11.28 -0.16 -8.22
C GLY A 58 10.48 1.14 -8.08
N PRO A 59 9.63 1.53 -9.05
CA PRO A 59 8.82 2.74 -8.92
C PRO A 59 7.89 2.74 -7.71
N MET A 60 7.21 1.62 -7.42
CA MET A 60 6.29 1.54 -6.28
C MET A 60 7.02 1.39 -4.95
N LEU A 61 8.17 0.71 -4.93
CA LEU A 61 9.07 0.68 -3.77
C LEU A 61 9.48 2.12 -3.36
N ALA A 62 9.96 2.92 -4.33
CA ALA A 62 10.37 4.29 -4.08
C ALA A 62 9.21 5.22 -3.66
N VAL A 63 7.95 4.92 -4.04
CA VAL A 63 6.77 5.62 -3.53
C VAL A 63 6.51 5.24 -2.07
N ASN A 64 6.55 3.95 -1.74
CA ASN A 64 6.33 3.44 -0.39
C ASN A 64 7.36 3.98 0.59
N GLU A 65 8.65 3.93 0.25
CA GLU A 65 9.73 4.46 1.08
C GLU A 65 9.57 5.95 1.38
N ARG A 66 9.21 6.75 0.38
CA ARG A 66 8.92 8.20 0.54
C ARG A 66 7.70 8.50 1.42
N LEU A 67 6.83 7.53 1.63
CA LEU A 67 5.68 7.62 2.52
C LEU A 67 5.98 7.04 3.91
N GLY A 68 7.19 6.54 4.15
CA GLY A 68 7.62 6.01 5.44
C GLY A 68 7.33 4.52 5.65
N TYR A 69 6.87 3.79 4.62
CA TYR A 69 6.75 2.34 4.71
C TYR A 69 8.13 1.70 4.86
N ARG A 70 8.17 0.60 5.61
CA ARG A 70 9.37 -0.20 5.83
C ARG A 70 9.09 -1.64 5.42
N ARG A 71 10.12 -2.34 4.95
CA ARG A 71 10.00 -3.77 4.62
C ARG A 71 9.75 -4.56 5.91
N GLU A 72 8.63 -5.26 5.95
CA GLU A 72 8.22 -6.08 7.10
C GLU A 72 8.73 -7.52 6.95
N ARG A 73 8.39 -8.17 5.83
CA ARG A 73 8.77 -9.56 5.51
C ARG A 73 8.71 -9.82 4.01
N PRO A 74 9.46 -10.81 3.49
CA PRO A 74 9.20 -11.35 2.15
C PRO A 74 7.92 -12.19 2.15
N VAL A 75 7.27 -12.26 0.98
CA VAL A 75 6.13 -13.16 0.73
C VAL A 75 6.34 -13.79 -0.64
N ALA A 76 6.05 -15.09 -0.77
CA ALA A 76 6.07 -15.80 -2.03
C ALA A 76 4.69 -16.41 -2.28
N VAL A 77 4.27 -16.42 -3.55
CA VAL A 77 3.03 -17.05 -4.01
C VAL A 77 3.42 -18.32 -4.75
N PHE A 78 2.86 -19.45 -4.33
CA PHE A 78 3.11 -20.76 -4.95
C PHE A 78 1.81 -21.27 -5.59
N GLN A 79 1.94 -21.95 -6.72
CA GLN A 79 0.84 -22.66 -7.36
C GLN A 79 1.19 -24.14 -7.45
N ALA A 80 0.37 -24.99 -6.82
CA ALA A 80 0.45 -26.44 -6.97
C ALA A 80 -0.64 -26.90 -7.94
N LYS A 81 -0.34 -27.93 -8.75
CA LYS A 81 -1.37 -28.70 -9.44
C LYS A 81 -1.75 -29.86 -8.52
N LEU A 82 -3.02 -29.92 -8.15
CA LEU A 82 -3.61 -31.05 -7.42
C LEU A 82 -3.93 -32.19 -8.39
#